data_AF-A0A2G6LAA4-F1
#
_entry.id   AF-A0A2G6LAA4-F1
#
_cell.length_a   1.000
_cell.length_b   1.000
_cell.length_c   1.000
_cell.angle_alpha   90.00
_cell.angle_beta   90.00
_cell.angle_gamma   90.00
#
_symmetry.space_group_name_H-M   'P 1'
#
loop_
_entity.id
_entity.type
_entity.pdbx_description
1 polymer ?
#
loop_
_entity_poly.entity_id
_entity_poly.type
_entity_poly.pdbx_seq_one_letter_code
_entity_poly.pdbx_strand_id
1 'polypeptide(L)'
;GLLGEIAAGQTVPEFERQVFVLEEGLAAAPIETRYGYHLVYVEKKQPGEAMTLAMCMDKIRQYLTARRHRQAVSDYLHEQVEDADISGVKLYIEQDNIFMG
;
A
#
# COMPACT_ATOMS: atom_id res chain seq x y z
N GLY A 1 -18.69 1.41 12.04
CA GLY A 1 -19.31 0.30 11.28
C GLY A 1 -18.56 -0.98 11.59
N LEU A 2 -19.09 -2.14 11.19
CA LEU A 2 -18.40 -3.42 11.34
C LEU A 2 -17.38 -3.59 10.21
N LEU A 3 -16.11 -3.81 10.57
CA LEU A 3 -15.02 -4.00 9.62
C LEU A 3 -14.80 -5.49 9.26
N GLY A 4 -15.45 -6.41 9.98
CA GLY A 4 -15.20 -7.85 9.83
C GLY A 4 -13.79 -8.23 10.30
N GLU A 5 -13.24 -9.30 9.74
CA GLU A 5 -11.87 -9.72 9.98
C GLU A 5 -10.90 -8.88 9.14
N ILE A 6 -9.88 -8.34 9.81
CA ILE A 6 -8.86 -7.49 9.18
C ILE A 6 -7.52 -8.23 9.21
N ALA A 7 -6.93 -8.42 8.04
CA ALA A 7 -5.57 -8.91 7.83
C ALA A 7 -4.63 -7.74 7.49
N ALA A 8 -3.33 -7.96 7.69
CA ALA A 8 -2.31 -6.97 7.36
C ALA A 8 -2.38 -6.57 5.88
N GLY A 9 -2.24 -5.27 5.61
CA GLY A 9 -2.33 -4.68 4.27
C GLY A 9 -3.74 -4.38 3.77
N GLN A 10 -4.78 -4.61 4.58
CA GLN A 10 -6.18 -4.29 4.19
C GLN A 10 -6.61 -2.89 4.62
N THR A 11 -5.83 -2.20 5.47
CA THR A 11 -6.17 -0.87 5.99
C THR A 11 -5.05 0.14 5.74
N VAL A 12 -5.35 1.42 5.97
CA VAL A 12 -4.32 2.46 5.83
C VAL A 12 -3.25 2.29 6.91
N PRO A 13 -1.97 2.61 6.60
CA PRO A 13 -0.87 2.38 7.53
C PRO A 13 -1.05 3.05 8.89
N GLU A 14 -1.68 4.23 8.95
CA GLU A 14 -1.92 4.93 10.23
C GLU A 14 -2.87 4.15 11.15
N PHE A 15 -3.90 3.53 10.57
CA PHE A 15 -4.88 2.72 11.28
C PHE A 15 -4.29 1.36 11.66
N GLU A 16 -3.66 0.70 10.68
CA GLU A 16 -3.13 -0.65 10.81
C GLU A 16 -2.14 -0.77 11.97
N ARG A 17 -1.15 0.14 12.02
CA ARG A 17 -0.11 0.12 13.06
C ARG A 17 -0.68 0.20 14.47
N GLN A 18 -1.80 0.90 14.66
CA GLN A 18 -2.44 1.03 15.96
C GLN A 18 -3.36 -0.16 16.25
N VAL A 19 -4.18 -0.61 15.29
CA VAL A 19 -5.12 -1.71 15.51
C VAL A 19 -4.43 -3.03 15.82
N PHE A 20 -3.32 -3.35 15.15
CA PHE A 20 -2.62 -4.63 15.37
C PHE A 20 -1.92 -4.71 16.74
N VAL A 21 -1.66 -3.58 17.40
CA VAL A 21 -1.08 -3.56 18.76
C VAL A 21 -2.14 -3.51 19.87
N LEU A 22 -3.41 -3.25 19.55
CA LEU A 22 -4.48 -3.24 20.54
C LEU A 22 -4.72 -4.62 21.13
N GLU A 23 -5.14 -4.64 22.39
CA GLU A 23 -5.73 -5.80 23.04
C GLU A 23 -7.22 -5.88 22.71
N GLU A 24 -7.83 -7.03 23.03
CA GLU A 24 -9.29 -7.19 22.90
C GLU A 24 -10.04 -6.18 23.79
N GLY A 25 -11.15 -5.67 23.28
CA GLY A 25 -11.96 -4.63 23.92
C GLY A 25 -11.83 -3.25 23.27
N LEU A 26 -12.21 -2.21 24.01
CA LEU A 26 -12.24 -0.83 23.51
C LEU A 26 -10.84 -0.21 23.54
N ALA A 27 -10.45 0.42 22.43
CA ALA A 27 -9.21 1.20 22.37
C ALA A 27 -9.22 2.34 23.40
N ALA A 28 -8.10 2.51 24.11
CA ALA A 28 -7.98 3.53 25.15
C ALA A 28 -8.04 4.97 24.61
N ALA A 29 -7.70 5.16 23.34
CA ALA A 29 -7.76 6.45 22.66
C ALA A 29 -8.27 6.29 21.22
N PRO A 30 -8.89 7.33 20.63
CA PRO A 30 -9.24 7.34 19.21
C PRO A 30 -7.99 7.24 18.32
N ILE A 31 -8.11 6.52 17.21
CA ILE A 31 -7.06 6.39 16.21
C ILE A 31 -7.25 7.47 15.15
N GLU A 32 -6.22 8.28 14.89
CA GLU A 32 -6.24 9.29 13.83
C GLU A 32 -5.76 8.72 12.50
N THR A 33 -6.47 9.03 11.41
CA THR A 33 -6.06 8.73 10.04
C THR A 33 -6.35 9.93 9.14
N ARG A 34 -5.91 9.88 7.88
CA ARG A 34 -6.28 10.89 6.87
C ARG A 34 -7.79 11.04 6.64
N TYR A 35 -8.59 10.11 7.16
CA TYR A 35 -10.05 10.12 7.09
C TYR A 35 -10.74 10.64 8.37
N GLY A 36 -9.97 11.09 9.37
CA GLY A 36 -10.47 11.56 10.66
C GLY A 36 -10.17 10.58 11.80
N TYR A 37 -11.00 10.64 12.86
CA TYR A 37 -10.82 9.85 14.07
C TYR A 37 -11.70 8.59 14.09
N HIS A 38 -11.13 7.49 14.57
CA HIS A 38 -11.78 6.19 14.64
C HIS A 38 -11.81 5.69 16.08
N LEU A 39 -13.01 5.43 16.61
CA LEU A 39 -13.19 4.64 17.83
C LEU A 39 -13.19 3.17 17.45
N VAL A 40 -12.29 2.39 18.04
CA VAL A 40 -12.08 0.99 17.68
C VAL A 40 -12.40 0.09 18.86
N TYR A 41 -13.17 -0.96 18.59
CA TYR A 41 -13.42 -2.06 19.51
C TYR A 41 -12.94 -3.35 18.84
N VAL A 42 -12.03 -4.06 19.50
CA VAL A 42 -11.47 -5.33 19.04
C VAL A 42 -12.27 -6.46 19.66
N GLU A 43 -13.08 -7.14 18.86
CA GLU A 43 -13.89 -8.27 19.35
C GLU A 43 -13.03 -9.51 19.62
N LYS A 44 -12.06 -9.80 18.75
CA LYS A 44 -11.16 -10.94 18.88
C LYS A 44 -9.83 -10.64 18.20
N LYS A 45 -8.73 -11.09 18.81
CA LYS A 45 -7.38 -11.06 18.23
C LYS A 45 -6.87 -12.47 17.99
N GLN A 46 -6.40 -12.73 16.77
CA GLN A 46 -5.83 -14.02 16.39
C GLN A 46 -4.37 -13.82 15.96
N PRO A 47 -3.42 -14.63 16.44
CA PRO A 47 -2.05 -14.56 15.98
C PRO A 47 -1.99 -14.94 14.49
N GLY A 48 -1.31 -14.10 13.69
CA GLY A 48 -1.06 -14.42 12.29
C GLY A 48 -0.06 -15.55 12.16
N GLU A 49 -0.26 -16.41 11.15
CA GLU A 49 0.72 -17.41 10.74
C GLU A 49 1.56 -16.88 9.58
N ALA A 50 2.87 -17.11 9.64
CA ALA A 50 3.77 -16.73 8.56
C ALA A 50 3.47 -17.59 7.33
N MET A 51 3.12 -16.93 6.22
CA MET A 51 2.97 -17.62 4.94
C MET A 51 4.33 -18.16 4.46
N THR A 52 4.35 -19.40 3.96
CA THR A 52 5.57 -19.96 3.37
C THR A 52 5.90 -19.27 2.04
N LEU A 53 7.17 -19.27 1.66
CA LEU A 53 7.61 -18.74 0.36
C LEU A 53 6.85 -19.38 -0.81
N ALA A 54 6.58 -20.68 -0.74
CA ALA A 54 5.82 -21.41 -1.75
C ALA A 54 4.40 -20.86 -1.92
N MET A 55 3.71 -20.53 -0.82
CA MET A 55 2.35 -19.96 -0.84
C MET A 55 2.31 -18.53 -1.37
N CYS A 56 3.41 -17.78 -1.22
CA CYS A 56 3.50 -16.39 -1.66
C CYS A 56 4.12 -16.21 -3.05
N MET A 57 4.73 -17.26 -3.63
CA MET A 57 5.53 -17.14 -4.85
C MET A 57 4.75 -16.51 -6.01
N ASP A 58 3.49 -16.91 -6.21
CA ASP A 58 2.66 -16.37 -7.28
C ASP A 58 2.31 -14.90 -7.05
N LYS A 59 2.00 -14.51 -5.81
CA LYS A 59 1.76 -13.10 -5.45
C LYS A 59 3.02 -12.27 -5.65
N ILE A 60 4.19 -12.78 -5.24
CA ILE A 60 5.49 -12.12 -5.44
C ILE A 60 5.75 -11.93 -6.94
N ARG A 61 5.56 -12.97 -7.75
CA ARG A 61 5.74 -12.90 -9.20
C ARG A 61 4.82 -11.86 -9.82
N GLN A 62 3.54 -11.87 -9.50
CA GLN A 62 2.57 -10.89 -10.00
C GLN A 62 2.96 -9.46 -9.63
N TYR A 63 3.36 -9.25 -8.37
CA TYR A 63 3.81 -7.94 -7.89
C TYR A 63 5.04 -7.44 -8.65
N LEU A 64 6.08 -8.28 -8.80
CA LEU A 64 7.32 -7.92 -9.49
C LEU A 64 7.08 -7.65 -10.98
N THR A 65 6.26 -8.48 -11.65
CA THR A 65 5.90 -8.28 -13.06
C THR A 65 5.13 -6.98 -13.26
N ALA A 66 4.13 -6.70 -12.41
CA ALA A 66 3.37 -5.45 -12.49
C ALA A 66 4.25 -4.22 -12.23
N ARG A 67 5.19 -4.33 -11.28
CA ARG A 67 6.16 -3.27 -11.00
C ARG A 67 7.07 -3.02 -12.21
N ARG A 68 7.63 -4.07 -12.82
CA ARG A 68 8.49 -3.91 -14.01
C ARG A 68 7.74 -3.34 -15.20
N HIS A 69 6.48 -3.75 -15.39
CA HIS A 69 5.66 -3.21 -16.46
C HIS A 69 5.40 -1.71 -16.28
N ARG A 70 5.01 -1.26 -15.08
CA ARG A 70 4.85 0.18 -14.78
C ARG A 70 6.14 0.96 -15.02
N GLN A 71 7.29 0.40 -14.64
CA GLN A 71 8.57 1.04 -14.90
C GLN A 71 8.84 1.20 -16.40
N ALA A 72 8.71 0.12 -17.17
CA ALA A 72 8.97 0.16 -18.61
C ALA A 72 8.03 1.13 -19.36
N VAL A 73 6.77 1.22 -18.93
CA VAL A 73 5.82 2.21 -19.48
C VAL A 73 6.26 3.63 -19.13
N SER A 74 6.69 3.89 -17.89
CA SER A 74 7.23 5.20 -17.50
C SER A 74 8.46 5.57 -18.33
N ASP A 75 9.42 4.66 -18.45
CA ASP A 75 10.66 4.87 -19.21
C ASP A 75 10.35 5.17 -20.70
N TYR A 76 9.43 4.41 -21.30
CA TYR A 76 8.99 4.64 -22.67
C TYR A 76 8.30 6.00 -22.84
N LEU A 77 7.42 6.38 -21.92
CA LEU A 77 6.75 7.68 -21.97
C LEU A 77 7.74 8.84 -21.79
N HIS A 78 8.80 8.67 -20.98
CA HIS A 78 9.85 9.68 -20.85
C HIS A 78 10.55 9.92 -22.19
N GLU A 79 11.01 8.87 -22.85
CA GLU A 79 11.70 8.96 -24.14
C GLU A 79 10.83 9.70 -25.17
N GLN A 80 9.54 9.36 -25.25
CA GLN A 80 8.63 10.01 -26.20
C GLN A 80 8.30 11.47 -25.84
N VAL A 81 8.26 11.82 -24.55
CA VAL A 81 8.02 13.19 -24.08
C VAL A 81 9.24 14.07 -24.28
N GLU A 82 10.46 13.53 -24.14
CA GLU A 82 11.70 14.26 -24.43
C GLU A 82 11.81 14.64 -25.91
N ASP A 83 11.35 13.78 -26.82
CA ASP A 83 11.38 14.02 -28.26
C ASP A 83 10.22 14.88 -28.79
N ALA A 84 9.18 15.13 -27.98
CA ALA A 84 7.97 15.82 -28.40
C ALA A 84 7.94 17.30 -27.98
N ASP A 85 7.51 18.18 -28.90
CA ASP A 85 7.20 19.59 -28.58
C ASP A 85 5.82 19.69 -27.90
N ILE A 86 5.82 19.69 -26.56
CA ILE A 86 4.60 19.74 -25.73
C ILE A 86 4.45 21.14 -25.13
N SER A 87 3.37 21.85 -25.49
CA SER A 87 3.01 23.15 -24.91
C SER A 87 1.71 23.08 -24.10
N GLY A 88 1.63 23.87 -23.02
CA GLY A 88 0.41 24.02 -22.21
C GLY A 88 0.24 23.02 -21.04
N VAL A 89 1.08 21.99 -20.94
CA VAL A 89 1.07 21.02 -19.82
C VAL A 89 2.48 20.88 -19.26
N LYS A 90 2.64 21.05 -17.94
CA LYS A 90 3.88 20.70 -17.23
C LYS A 90 3.73 19.28 -16.68
N LEU A 91 4.42 18.34 -17.30
CA LEU A 91 4.56 16.98 -16.76
C LEU A 91 5.60 17.03 -15.64
N TYR A 92 5.16 16.86 -14.39
CA TYR A 92 6.04 16.65 -13.26
C TYR A 92 6.24 15.15 -13.09
N ILE A 93 7.45 14.70 -13.36
CA ILE A 93 7.82 13.31 -13.22
C ILE A 93 8.44 13.14 -11.83
N GLU A 94 7.73 12.48 -10.92
CA GLU A 94 8.26 12.16 -9.59
C GLU A 94 9.22 10.96 -9.70
N GLN A 95 10.47 11.15 -9.24
CA GLN A 95 11.58 10.19 -9.37
C GLN A 95 11.46 8.94 -8.49
N ASP A 96 10.35 8.73 -7.78
CA ASP A 96 10.21 7.63 -6.81
C ASP A 96 10.22 6.22 -7.43
N ASN A 97 10.24 6.11 -8.77
CA ASN A 97 10.29 4.84 -9.48
C ASN A 97 11.64 4.53 -10.16
N ILE A 98 12.61 5.44 -10.21
CA ILE A 98 13.91 5.15 -10.84
C ILE A 98 14.86 4.49 -9.83
N PHE A 99 14.70 3.18 -9.61
CA PHE A 99 15.81 2.39 -9.07
C PHE A 99 16.74 2.04 -10.24
N MET A 100 17.81 2.82 -10.43
CA MET A 100 18.95 2.39 -11.23
C MET A 100 19.68 1.27 -10.48
N GLY A 101 19.70 0.09 -11.08
CA GLY A 101 20.40 -1.11 -10.61
C GLY A 101 19.98 -2.31 -11.42
#